data_AF-A0A3N1JFZ7-F1
#
_entry.id   AF-A0A3N1JFZ7-F1
#
_cell.length_a   1.000
_cell.length_b   1.000
_cell.length_c   1.000
_cell.angle_alpha   90.00
_cell.angle_beta   90.00
_cell.angle_gamma   90.00
#
_symmetry.space_group_name_H-M   'P 1'
#
loop_
_entity.id
_entity.type
_entity.pdbx_description
1 polymer ?
#
loop_
_entity_poly.entity_id
_entity_poly.type
_entity_poly.pdbx_seq_one_letter_code
_entity_poly.pdbx_strand_id
1 'polypeptide(L)'
;MHASDKMAKNLQAVLVDLIDLHVQGKQAHWNILGTNFRDLHLQLDEIVDAAREFADDTAERMRALYLVPDGRSSTVAAQSHLDQFPEGEITTHDAIDQVTLRLYQATGTMRDVHDEVDEEDPTTADLLHGFIERLEQLAWMVSAENRAPSTPLAAAITPSTAEASAHA
;
A
#
# COMPACT_ATOMS: atom_id res chain seq x y z
N MET A 1 -26.76 4.93 -18.17
CA MET A 1 -25.85 6.08 -17.95
C MET A 1 -24.49 5.62 -18.42
N HIS A 2 -23.86 6.33 -19.37
CA HIS A 2 -22.47 6.04 -19.75
C HIS A 2 -21.59 6.91 -18.86
N ALA A 3 -20.69 6.31 -18.09
CA ALA A 3 -19.71 7.04 -17.30
C ALA A 3 -18.79 7.85 -18.22
N SER A 4 -18.22 8.92 -17.68
CA SER A 4 -17.38 9.86 -18.44
C SER A 4 -16.02 9.25 -18.79
N ASP A 5 -15.35 9.82 -19.80
CA ASP A 5 -13.96 9.50 -20.10
C ASP A 5 -13.02 9.81 -18.91
N LYS A 6 -13.43 10.73 -18.04
CA LYS A 6 -12.69 11.10 -16.83
C LYS A 6 -12.80 9.99 -15.78
N MET A 7 -14.01 9.49 -15.51
CA MET A 7 -14.23 8.30 -14.69
C MET A 7 -13.43 7.10 -15.20
N ALA A 8 -13.42 6.89 -16.53
CA ALA A 8 -12.62 5.84 -17.15
C ALA A 8 -11.13 5.95 -16.83
N LYS A 9 -10.55 7.15 -16.92
CA LYS A 9 -9.14 7.40 -16.60
C LYS A 9 -8.85 7.22 -15.11
N ASN A 10 -9.72 7.74 -14.26
CA ASN A 10 -9.55 7.69 -12.81
C ASN A 10 -9.57 6.24 -12.29
N LEU A 11 -10.54 5.44 -12.72
CA LEU A 11 -10.60 4.02 -12.34
C LEU A 11 -9.49 3.19 -13.00
N GLN A 12 -9.07 3.54 -14.22
CA GLN A 12 -7.93 2.87 -14.85
C GLN A 12 -6.61 3.13 -14.09
N ALA A 13 -6.41 4.33 -13.54
CA ALA A 13 -5.25 4.65 -12.70
C ALA A 13 -5.20 3.79 -11.43
N VAL A 14 -6.35 3.66 -10.73
CA VAL A 14 -6.47 2.79 -9.56
C VAL A 14 -6.25 1.32 -9.92
N LEU A 15 -6.83 0.87 -11.03
CA LEU A 15 -6.71 -0.51 -11.50
C LEU A 15 -5.25 -0.92 -11.77
N VAL A 16 -4.48 -0.09 -12.48
CA VAL A 16 -3.08 -0.45 -12.79
C VAL A 16 -2.22 -0.48 -11.54
N ASP A 17 -2.44 0.41 -10.58
CA ASP A 17 -1.69 0.43 -9.32
C ASP A 17 -2.01 -0.79 -8.45
N LEU A 18 -3.28 -1.21 -8.38
CA LEU A 18 -3.66 -2.43 -7.68
C LEU A 18 -3.09 -3.69 -8.34
N ILE A 19 -3.06 -3.75 -9.67
CA ILE A 19 -2.45 -4.86 -10.40
C ILE A 19 -0.94 -4.90 -10.14
N ASP A 20 -0.26 -3.76 -10.24
CA ASP A 20 1.18 -3.70 -10.01
C ASP A 20 1.52 -4.03 -8.55
N LEU A 21 0.75 -3.52 -7.59
CA LEU A 21 0.92 -3.79 -6.17
C LEU A 21 0.92 -5.29 -5.87
N HIS A 22 -0.02 -6.06 -6.43
CA HIS A 22 -0.06 -7.50 -6.16
C HIS A 22 1.07 -8.27 -6.86
N VAL A 23 1.56 -7.79 -8.01
CA VAL A 23 2.71 -8.38 -8.70
C VAL A 23 3.98 -8.11 -7.91
N GLN A 24 4.21 -6.86 -7.51
CA GLN A 24 5.34 -6.46 -6.68
C GLN A 24 5.30 -7.11 -5.29
N GLY A 25 4.11 -7.29 -4.71
CA GLY A 25 3.92 -8.04 -3.46
C GLY A 25 4.37 -9.49 -3.58
N LYS A 26 4.10 -10.17 -4.70
CA LYS A 26 4.63 -11.52 -4.96
C LYS A 26 6.13 -11.52 -5.21
N GLN A 27 6.67 -10.52 -5.88
CA GLN A 27 8.11 -10.34 -6.02
C GLN A 27 8.80 -10.26 -4.65
N ALA A 28 8.26 -9.47 -3.71
CA ALA A 28 8.75 -9.41 -2.34
C ALA A 28 8.60 -10.76 -1.62
N HIS A 29 7.41 -11.38 -1.70
CA HIS A 29 7.09 -12.63 -1.00
C HIS A 29 8.04 -13.78 -1.34
N TRP A 30 8.52 -13.86 -2.60
CA TRP A 30 9.48 -14.89 -3.01
C TRP A 30 10.92 -14.61 -2.60
N ASN A 31 11.32 -13.34 -2.49
CA ASN A 31 12.73 -12.94 -2.46
C ASN A 31 13.17 -12.30 -1.13
N ILE A 32 12.29 -12.23 -0.12
CA ILE A 32 12.68 -11.80 1.22
C ILE A 32 13.56 -12.84 1.93
N LEU A 33 14.53 -12.36 2.70
CA LEU A 33 15.38 -13.17 3.57
C LEU A 33 15.66 -12.46 4.91
N GLY A 34 15.98 -13.24 5.94
CA GLY A 34 16.39 -12.72 7.25
C GLY A 34 15.41 -12.98 8.39
N THR A 35 15.62 -12.27 9.50
CA THR A 35 14.82 -12.39 10.72
C THR A 35 13.35 -12.09 10.44
N ASN A 36 12.45 -12.89 11.03
CA ASN A 36 11.00 -12.81 10.86
C ASN A 36 10.49 -13.09 9.43
N PHE A 37 11.31 -13.75 8.59
CA PHE A 37 10.94 -14.17 7.24
C PHE A 37 9.53 -14.75 7.14
N ARG A 38 9.20 -15.76 7.98
CA ARG A 38 7.94 -16.48 7.85
C ARG A 38 6.73 -15.57 8.08
N ASP A 39 6.81 -14.66 9.03
CA ASP A 39 5.68 -13.80 9.40
C ASP A 39 5.48 -12.71 8.34
N LEU A 40 6.57 -12.09 7.86
CA LEU A 40 6.48 -11.17 6.72
C LEU A 40 5.99 -11.87 5.45
N HIS A 41 6.46 -13.09 5.17
CA HIS A 41 6.05 -13.88 4.01
C HIS A 41 4.53 -14.09 3.96
N LEU A 42 3.92 -14.40 5.12
CA LEU A 42 2.47 -14.55 5.24
C LEU A 42 1.72 -13.21 5.19
N GLN A 43 2.27 -12.16 5.81
CA GLN A 43 1.69 -10.81 5.73
C GLN A 43 1.64 -10.28 4.29
N LEU A 44 2.65 -10.62 3.47
CA LEU A 44 2.69 -10.27 2.05
C LEU A 44 1.59 -10.98 1.25
N ASP A 45 1.21 -12.21 1.62
CA ASP A 45 0.07 -12.88 0.99
C ASP A 45 -1.24 -12.15 1.27
N GLU A 46 -1.46 -11.66 2.50
CA GLU A 46 -2.66 -10.86 2.79
C GLU A 46 -2.73 -9.56 1.98
N ILE A 47 -1.59 -8.91 1.76
CA ILE A 47 -1.50 -7.70 0.92
C ILE A 47 -1.81 -8.04 -0.54
N VAL A 48 -1.20 -9.12 -1.06
CA VAL A 48 -1.42 -9.57 -2.42
C VAL A 48 -2.88 -9.95 -2.65
N ASP A 49 -3.50 -10.68 -1.73
CA ASP A 49 -4.89 -11.11 -1.87
C ASP A 49 -5.85 -9.90 -1.85
N ALA A 50 -5.66 -8.95 -0.93
CA ALA A 50 -6.45 -7.72 -0.90
C ALA A 50 -6.29 -6.90 -2.19
N ALA A 51 -5.06 -6.69 -2.66
CA ALA A 51 -4.81 -5.93 -3.88
C ALA A 51 -5.43 -6.59 -5.12
N ARG A 52 -5.46 -7.94 -5.18
CA ARG A 52 -6.10 -8.69 -6.28
C ARG A 52 -7.62 -8.58 -6.23
N GLU A 53 -8.21 -8.71 -5.04
CA GLU A 53 -9.65 -8.54 -4.84
C GLU A 53 -10.08 -7.13 -5.26
N PHE A 54 -9.36 -6.11 -4.83
CA PHE A 54 -9.69 -4.72 -5.17
C PHE A 54 -9.48 -4.40 -6.65
N ALA A 55 -8.47 -5.01 -7.30
CA ALA A 55 -8.28 -4.88 -8.74
C ALA A 55 -9.47 -5.47 -9.51
N ASP A 56 -9.98 -6.63 -9.08
CA ASP A 56 -11.14 -7.29 -9.68
C ASP A 56 -12.40 -6.43 -9.49
N ASP A 57 -12.69 -6.02 -8.25
CA ASP A 57 -13.82 -5.13 -7.93
C ASP A 57 -13.79 -3.83 -8.76
N THR A 58 -12.60 -3.22 -8.92
CA THR A 58 -12.42 -2.02 -9.75
C THR A 58 -12.73 -2.31 -11.22
N ALA A 59 -12.18 -3.39 -11.78
CA ALA A 59 -12.41 -3.76 -13.17
C ALA A 59 -13.88 -4.12 -13.44
N GLU A 60 -14.52 -4.89 -12.55
CA GLU A 60 -15.93 -5.23 -12.64
C GLU A 60 -16.82 -3.99 -12.49
N ARG A 61 -16.46 -3.04 -11.61
CA ARG A 61 -17.16 -1.75 -11.51
C ARG A 61 -17.05 -0.95 -12.80
N MET A 62 -15.86 -0.88 -13.40
CA MET A 62 -15.69 -0.25 -14.72
C MET A 62 -16.62 -0.91 -15.76
N ARG A 63 -16.72 -2.25 -15.80
CA ARG A 63 -17.65 -2.95 -16.70
C ARG A 63 -19.12 -2.62 -16.42
N ALA A 64 -19.51 -2.54 -15.15
CA ALA A 64 -20.87 -2.15 -14.76
C ALA A 64 -21.24 -0.73 -15.21
N LEU A 65 -20.24 0.16 -15.31
CA LEU A 65 -20.38 1.52 -15.83
C LEU A 65 -20.20 1.62 -17.36
N TYR A 66 -20.13 0.48 -18.06
CA TYR A 66 -19.89 0.37 -19.51
C TYR A 66 -18.51 0.89 -19.98
N LEU A 67 -17.54 0.96 -19.06
CA LEU A 67 -16.15 1.32 -19.33
C LEU A 67 -15.34 0.05 -19.65
N VAL A 68 -14.21 0.19 -20.35
CA VAL A 68 -13.33 -0.93 -20.72
C VAL A 68 -12.05 -0.87 -19.88
N PRO A 69 -11.89 -1.72 -18.84
CA PRO A 69 -10.65 -1.83 -18.09
C PRO A 69 -9.55 -2.48 -18.95
N ASP A 70 -8.31 -2.07 -18.74
CA ASP A 70 -7.12 -2.65 -19.37
C ASP A 70 -6.07 -3.05 -18.33
N GLY A 71 -6.02 -4.34 -18.01
CA GLY A 71 -5.06 -4.94 -17.09
C GLY A 71 -3.89 -5.66 -17.78
N ARG A 72 -3.65 -5.40 -19.08
CA ARG A 72 -2.51 -6.03 -19.78
C ARG A 72 -1.20 -5.60 -19.13
N SER A 73 -0.24 -6.52 -19.00
CA SER A 73 1.05 -6.26 -18.35
C SER A 73 1.81 -5.06 -18.94
N SER A 74 1.74 -4.85 -20.26
CA SER A 74 2.33 -3.68 -20.92
C SER A 74 1.67 -2.36 -20.52
N THR A 75 0.37 -2.37 -20.27
CA THR A 75 -0.39 -1.19 -19.82
C THR A 75 -0.02 -0.88 -18.38
N VAL A 76 -0.04 -1.89 -17.52
CA VAL A 76 0.36 -1.77 -16.11
C VAL A 76 1.77 -1.21 -15.99
N ALA A 77 2.75 -1.80 -16.68
CA ALA A 77 4.13 -1.36 -16.66
C ALA A 77 4.35 0.07 -17.20
N ALA A 78 3.45 0.56 -18.05
CA ALA A 78 3.55 1.90 -18.64
C ALA A 78 2.80 2.98 -17.85
N GLN A 79 1.87 2.60 -16.98
CA GLN A 79 0.89 3.52 -16.38
C GLN A 79 0.84 3.48 -14.86
N SER A 80 1.45 2.48 -14.19
CA SER A 80 1.45 2.46 -12.74
C SER A 80 2.25 3.64 -12.16
N HIS A 81 1.75 4.17 -11.06
CA HIS A 81 2.35 5.23 -10.26
C HIS A 81 3.22 4.67 -9.13
N LEU A 82 3.28 3.34 -8.96
CA LEU A 82 4.11 2.71 -7.94
C LEU A 82 5.58 2.72 -8.38
N ASP A 83 6.47 3.00 -7.42
CA ASP A 83 7.90 2.86 -7.69
C ASP A 83 8.24 1.38 -7.94
N GLN A 84 9.17 1.10 -8.86
CA GLN A 84 9.59 -0.26 -9.17
C GLN A 84 10.22 -0.95 -7.96
N PHE A 85 9.73 -2.14 -7.60
CA PHE A 85 10.34 -2.94 -6.52
C PHE A 85 11.80 -3.29 -6.87
N PRO A 86 12.72 -3.27 -5.89
CA PRO A 86 14.10 -3.70 -6.12
C PRO A 86 14.20 -5.10 -6.74
N GLU A 87 15.13 -5.27 -7.68
CA GLU A 87 15.44 -6.57 -8.28
C GLU A 87 16.21 -7.47 -7.28
N GLY A 88 15.98 -8.79 -7.37
CA GLY A 88 16.73 -9.79 -6.62
C GLY A 88 16.27 -9.99 -5.17
N GLU A 89 17.17 -10.54 -4.35
CA GLU A 89 16.96 -10.81 -2.93
C GLU A 89 16.96 -9.51 -2.10
N ILE A 90 16.13 -9.46 -1.06
CA ILE A 90 16.00 -8.29 -0.19
C ILE A 90 15.86 -8.72 1.29
N THR A 91 16.40 -7.93 2.21
CA THR A 91 16.21 -8.20 3.64
C THR A 91 14.76 -7.97 4.05
N THR A 92 14.27 -8.68 5.06
CA THR A 92 12.94 -8.43 5.64
C THR A 92 12.78 -6.96 6.06
N HIS A 93 13.79 -6.39 6.71
CA HIS A 93 13.82 -4.99 7.13
C HIS A 93 13.60 -4.01 5.95
N ASP A 94 14.36 -4.17 4.86
CA ASP A 94 14.26 -3.26 3.71
C ASP A 94 12.96 -3.48 2.93
N ALA A 95 12.51 -4.73 2.84
CA ALA A 95 11.25 -5.07 2.19
C ALA A 95 10.03 -4.44 2.89
N ILE A 96 10.04 -4.36 4.22
CA ILE A 96 8.98 -3.68 4.99
C ILE A 96 8.83 -2.23 4.53
N ASP A 97 9.93 -1.49 4.40
CA ASP A 97 9.88 -0.08 3.98
C ASP A 97 9.41 0.04 2.51
N GLN A 98 9.91 -0.82 1.63
CA GLN A 98 9.52 -0.82 0.21
C GLN A 98 8.03 -1.14 0.02
N VAL A 99 7.51 -2.13 0.73
CA VAL A 99 6.09 -2.51 0.65
C VAL A 99 5.20 -1.44 1.27
N THR A 100 5.61 -0.88 2.40
CA THR A 100 4.89 0.24 3.05
C THR A 100 4.76 1.43 2.12
N LEU A 101 5.84 1.82 1.43
CA LEU A 101 5.82 2.93 0.46
C LEU A 101 4.78 2.69 -0.63
N ARG A 102 4.74 1.49 -1.21
CA ARG A 102 3.83 1.14 -2.31
C ARG A 102 2.37 1.07 -1.90
N LEU A 103 2.10 0.59 -0.68
CA LEU A 103 0.76 0.67 -0.10
C LEU A 103 0.29 2.12 -0.01
N TYR A 104 1.15 3.05 0.44
CA TYR A 104 0.81 4.46 0.50
C TYR A 104 0.76 5.15 -0.87
N GLN A 105 1.54 4.70 -1.86
CA GLN A 105 1.42 5.19 -3.24
C GLN A 105 0.07 4.79 -3.84
N ALA A 106 -0.35 3.53 -3.68
CA ALA A 106 -1.64 3.06 -4.15
C ALA A 106 -2.80 3.82 -3.49
N THR A 107 -2.77 4.02 -2.17
CA THR A 107 -3.82 4.82 -1.50
C THR A 107 -3.71 6.31 -1.84
N GLY A 108 -2.52 6.83 -2.13
CA GLY A 108 -2.30 8.16 -2.68
C GLY A 108 -3.05 8.36 -4.00
N THR A 109 -2.88 7.46 -4.97
CA THR A 109 -3.62 7.50 -6.25
C THR A 109 -5.12 7.49 -6.03
N MET A 110 -5.63 6.63 -5.13
CA MET A 110 -7.06 6.57 -4.81
C MET A 110 -7.57 7.90 -4.23
N ARG A 111 -6.80 8.53 -3.33
CA ARG A 111 -7.13 9.84 -2.75
C ARG A 111 -7.09 10.96 -3.78
N ASP A 112 -6.14 10.91 -4.72
CA ASP A 112 -6.00 11.92 -5.76
C ASP A 112 -7.20 11.93 -6.74
N VAL A 113 -7.77 10.76 -7.03
CA VAL A 113 -8.95 10.64 -7.91
C VAL A 113 -10.29 10.71 -7.18
N HIS A 114 -10.27 10.60 -5.84
CA HIS A 114 -11.46 10.38 -5.01
C HIS A 114 -12.57 11.40 -5.28
N ASP A 115 -12.27 12.69 -5.14
CA ASP A 115 -13.30 13.74 -5.17
C ASP A 115 -14.00 13.80 -6.54
N GLU A 116 -13.26 13.51 -7.61
CA GLU A 116 -13.81 13.48 -8.96
C GLU A 116 -14.66 12.23 -9.22
N VAL A 117 -14.30 11.10 -8.60
CA VAL A 117 -15.11 9.87 -8.64
C VAL A 117 -16.39 10.05 -7.82
N ASP A 118 -16.31 10.64 -6.63
CA ASP A 118 -17.45 10.90 -5.75
C ASP A 118 -18.44 11.89 -6.38
N GLU A 119 -17.96 12.96 -7.02
CA GLU A 119 -18.82 13.94 -7.71
C GLU A 119 -19.66 13.29 -8.82
N GLU A 120 -19.10 12.33 -9.55
CA GLU A 120 -19.80 11.65 -10.66
C GLU A 120 -20.63 10.44 -10.20
N ASP A 121 -20.10 9.63 -9.28
CA ASP A 121 -20.73 8.41 -8.79
C ASP A 121 -20.27 8.04 -7.36
N PRO A 122 -20.99 8.50 -6.33
CA PRO A 122 -20.68 8.20 -4.92
C PRO A 122 -20.63 6.70 -4.59
N THR A 123 -21.38 5.87 -5.35
CA THR A 123 -21.34 4.40 -5.13
C THR A 123 -19.98 3.81 -5.53
N THR A 124 -19.29 4.40 -6.50
CA THR A 124 -17.92 3.99 -6.84
C THR A 124 -16.92 4.53 -5.82
N ALA A 125 -17.12 5.73 -5.29
CA ALA A 125 -16.26 6.29 -4.24
C ALA A 125 -16.28 5.44 -2.95
N ASP A 126 -17.41 4.81 -2.61
CA ASP A 126 -17.50 3.85 -1.50
C ASP A 126 -16.53 2.66 -1.63
N LEU A 127 -16.27 2.19 -2.85
CA LEU A 127 -15.24 1.15 -3.07
C LEU A 127 -13.85 1.70 -2.70
N LEU A 128 -13.52 2.92 -3.16
CA LEU A 128 -12.25 3.56 -2.85
C LEU A 128 -12.06 3.75 -1.35
N HIS A 129 -13.11 4.14 -0.62
CA HIS A 129 -13.07 4.23 0.84
C HIS A 129 -12.66 2.90 1.48
N GLY A 130 -13.31 1.79 1.09
CA GLY A 130 -13.00 0.47 1.61
C GLY A 130 -11.57 0.01 1.29
N PHE A 131 -11.10 0.29 0.07
CA PHE A 131 -9.74 -0.04 -0.36
C PHE A 131 -8.70 0.76 0.43
N ILE A 132 -8.90 2.07 0.56
CA ILE A 132 -8.02 2.96 1.31
C ILE A 132 -7.92 2.50 2.77
N GLU A 133 -9.06 2.25 3.43
CA GLU A 133 -9.08 1.79 4.82
C GLU A 133 -8.26 0.51 5.01
N ARG A 134 -8.48 -0.50 4.16
CA ARG A 134 -7.78 -1.78 4.28
C ARG A 134 -6.30 -1.68 3.94
N LEU A 135 -5.92 -0.96 2.88
CA LEU A 135 -4.52 -0.80 2.51
C LEU A 135 -3.74 0.02 3.53
N GLU A 136 -4.33 1.07 4.13
CA GLU A 136 -3.70 1.83 5.22
C GLU A 136 -3.55 0.99 6.49
N GLN A 137 -4.52 0.13 6.79
CA GLN A 137 -4.40 -0.84 7.89
C GLN A 137 -3.24 -1.82 7.65
N LEU A 138 -3.13 -2.39 6.46
CA LEU A 138 -2.05 -3.28 6.08
C LEU A 138 -0.68 -2.57 6.13
N ALA A 139 -0.62 -1.31 5.68
CA ALA A 139 0.58 -0.48 5.74
C ALA A 139 1.03 -0.25 7.20
N TRP A 140 0.08 -0.01 8.11
CA TRP A 140 0.38 0.05 9.53
C TRP A 140 0.91 -1.29 10.06
N MET A 141 0.22 -2.40 9.76
CA MET A 141 0.60 -3.73 10.26
C MET A 141 2.03 -4.10 9.85
N VAL A 142 2.39 -3.91 8.57
CA VAL A 142 3.73 -4.24 8.07
C VAL A 142 4.79 -3.24 8.58
N SER A 143 4.50 -1.94 8.56
CA SER A 143 5.49 -0.92 8.97
C SER A 143 5.78 -0.92 10.47
N ALA A 144 4.86 -1.43 11.29
CA ALA A 144 5.04 -1.52 12.74
C ALA A 144 6.32 -2.29 13.14
N GLU A 145 6.73 -3.28 12.34
CA GLU A 145 7.93 -4.09 12.57
C GLU A 145 9.22 -3.26 12.58
N ASN A 146 9.30 -2.20 11.76
CA ASN A 146 10.46 -1.30 11.69
C ASN A 146 10.31 -0.07 12.61
N ARG A 147 9.16 0.15 13.24
CA ARG A 147 8.91 1.34 14.07
C ARG A 147 9.43 1.16 15.49
N ALA A 148 10.13 2.17 15.98
CA ALA A 148 10.46 2.29 17.39
C ALA A 148 9.38 3.10 18.15
N PRO A 149 9.11 2.80 19.43
CA PRO A 149 8.29 3.67 20.27
C PRO A 149 8.90 5.09 20.29
N SER A 150 8.11 6.10 19.93
CA SER A 150 8.50 7.49 20.16
C SER A 150 8.60 7.71 21.68
N THR A 151 9.78 8.10 22.17
CA THR A 151 9.93 8.48 23.58
C THR A 151 9.15 9.77 23.82
N PRO A 152 8.16 9.81 24.75
CA PRO A 152 7.50 11.06 25.11
C PRO A 152 8.53 12.00 25.75
N LEU A 153 8.49 13.29 25.39
CA LEU A 153 9.44 14.32 25.84
C LEU A 153 9.64 14.36 27.37
N ALA A 154 8.64 13.94 28.15
CA ALA A 154 8.68 13.89 29.61
C ALA A 154 9.67 12.85 30.18
N ALA A 155 10.01 11.79 29.44
CA ALA A 155 10.98 10.77 29.90
C ALA A 155 12.44 11.14 29.62
N ALA A 156 12.70 12.19 28.83
CA ALA A 156 14.04 12.63 28.46
C ALA A 156 14.67 13.68 29.40
N ILE A 157 13.91 14.20 30.39
CA ILE A 157 14.32 15.38 31.20
C ILE A 157 14.60 15.03 32.68
N THR A 158 14.43 13.79 33.13
CA THR A 158 14.92 13.38 34.45
C THR A 158 16.42 13.07 34.38
N PRO A 159 17.31 13.83 35.06
CA PRO A 159 18.69 13.42 35.19
C PRO A 159 18.73 12.13 36.01
N SER A 160 19.45 11.12 35.53
CA SER A 160 19.83 9.96 36.33
C SER A 160 20.63 10.46 37.54
N THR A 161 20.03 10.54 38.72
CA THR A 161 20.77 10.69 39.97
C THR A 161 21.29 9.32 40.38
N ALA A 162 22.30 8.83 39.67
CA ALA A 162 23.15 7.75 40.12
C ALA A 162 24.60 8.15 39.88
N GLU A 163 25.39 8.04 40.95
CA GLU A 163 26.84 8.25 41.06
C GLU A 163 27.35 9.65 41.44
N ALA A 164 27.29 9.93 42.74
CA ALA A 164 28.40 10.55 43.46
C ALA A 164 28.43 10.02 44.91
N SER A 165 28.92 8.80 45.08
CA SER A 165 29.60 8.39 46.30
C SER A 165 31.03 8.05 45.95
N ALA A 166 31.95 8.38 46.86
CA ALA A 166 33.41 8.20 46.85
C ALA A 166 34.25 9.34 46.24
N HIS A 167 34.66 10.31 47.07
CA HIS A 167 35.98 10.28 47.73
C HIS A 167 36.24 11.54 48.59
N ALA A 168 36.62 11.29 49.85
CA ALA A 168 37.27 12.15 50.85
C ALA A 168 36.48 13.32 51.47
#